data_AF-A0A8T1G697-F1
#
_entry.id   AF-A0A8T1G697-F1
#
_cell.length_a   1.000
_cell.length_b   1.000
_cell.length_c   1.000
_cell.angle_alpha   90.00
_cell.angle_beta   90.00
_cell.angle_gamma   90.00
#
_symmetry.space_group_name_H-M   'P 1'
#
loop_
_entity.id
_entity.type
_entity.pdbx_description
1 polymer ?
#
loop_
_entity_poly.entity_id
_entity_poly.type
_entity_poly.pdbx_seq_one_letter_code
_entity_poly.pdbx_strand_id
1 'polypeptide(L)'
;MLPFDFKTAAEAVWTHFRGSEKHRGNLYENFSKDVESSSDTVAEMFAIEFMANDLAADFRVKQVVRRYIEEDRQVVVWVSTASALENSKSPFASFGFREKGYVISKRVRGRDDFSMFQTCCLVSPQMSEGGSFDLSTVGTFTEFVLGFMFATITSSQQLIENMLMDQSLQPSRDKSPCI
;
A
#
# COMPACT_ATOMS: atom_id res chain seq x y z
N MET A 1 -2.63 18.52 -3.11
CA MET A 1 -2.54 19.21 -1.80
C MET A 1 -3.85 18.97 -1.10
N LEU A 2 -3.82 18.75 0.20
CA LEU A 2 -4.99 18.43 1.01
C LEU A 2 -5.28 19.58 1.98
N PRO A 3 -6.56 19.96 2.19
CA PRO A 3 -6.96 21.01 3.12
C PRO A 3 -7.00 20.49 4.57
N PHE A 4 -5.93 19.82 4.98
CA PHE A 4 -5.76 19.25 6.31
C PHE A 4 -4.34 19.55 6.80
N ASP A 5 -4.22 19.84 8.09
CA ASP A 5 -2.92 20.05 8.72
C ASP A 5 -2.03 18.80 8.60
N PHE A 6 -0.72 19.01 8.69
CA PHE A 6 0.27 17.94 8.52
C PHE A 6 0.04 16.75 9.47
N LYS A 7 -0.31 16.99 10.74
CA LYS A 7 -0.41 15.93 11.73
C LYS A 7 -1.59 15.01 11.42
N THR A 8 -2.75 15.60 11.09
CA THR A 8 -3.96 14.87 10.71
C THR A 8 -3.71 14.04 9.44
N ALA A 9 -3.13 14.66 8.40
CA ALA A 9 -2.81 13.96 7.16
C ALA A 9 -1.77 12.85 7.34
N ALA A 10 -0.73 13.07 8.15
CA ALA A 10 0.29 12.06 8.41
C ALA A 10 -0.28 10.84 9.14
N GLU A 11 -1.17 11.05 10.11
CA GLU A 11 -1.79 9.94 10.85
C GLU A 11 -2.77 9.14 9.97
N ALA A 12 -3.54 9.80 9.10
CA ALA A 12 -4.39 9.10 8.13
C ALA A 12 -3.56 8.24 7.16
N VAL A 13 -2.44 8.78 6.66
CA VAL A 13 -1.49 8.03 5.82
C VAL A 13 -0.94 6.82 6.58
N TRP A 14 -0.49 6.97 7.82
CA TRP A 14 0.02 5.83 8.59
C TRP A 14 -1.07 4.79 8.85
N THR A 15 -2.28 5.23 9.20
CA THR A 15 -3.41 4.35 9.46
C THR A 15 -3.76 3.50 8.25
N HIS A 16 -3.77 4.09 7.05
CA HIS A 16 -3.96 3.34 5.79
C HIS A 16 -2.88 2.26 5.60
N PHE A 17 -1.61 2.62 5.74
CA PHE A 17 -0.50 1.70 5.43
C PHE A 17 -0.29 0.62 6.50
N ARG A 18 -0.66 0.85 7.76
CA ARG A 18 -0.60 -0.15 8.84
C ARG A 18 -1.84 -1.04 8.89
N GLY A 19 -2.96 -0.61 8.31
CA GLY A 19 -4.24 -1.30 8.37
C GLY A 19 -4.36 -2.40 7.33
N SER A 20 -5.26 -3.36 7.57
CA SER A 20 -5.58 -4.44 6.63
C SER A 20 -6.58 -4.03 5.54
N GLU A 21 -7.26 -2.89 5.68
CA GLU A 21 -8.26 -2.39 4.72
C GLU A 21 -7.65 -2.04 3.35
N LYS A 22 -6.34 -1.76 3.31
CA LYS A 22 -5.58 -1.53 2.07
C LYS A 22 -5.67 -2.69 1.07
N HIS A 23 -6.05 -3.89 1.50
CA HIS A 23 -6.12 -5.09 0.68
C HIS A 23 -7.48 -5.32 -0.02
N ARG A 24 -8.45 -4.41 0.16
CA ARG A 24 -9.74 -4.40 -0.57
C ARG A 24 -10.55 -5.71 -0.56
N GLY A 25 -10.37 -6.56 0.44
CA GLY A 25 -11.13 -7.81 0.59
C GLY A 25 -10.69 -8.98 -0.30
N ASN A 26 -9.65 -8.82 -1.13
CA ASN A 26 -9.13 -9.89 -2.01
C ASN A 26 -8.16 -10.84 -1.29
N LEU A 27 -8.17 -10.84 0.04
CA LEU A 27 -7.24 -11.61 0.85
C LEU A 27 -7.76 -13.04 1.01
N TYR A 28 -6.99 -14.03 0.54
CA TYR A 28 -7.31 -15.44 0.74
C TYR A 28 -6.83 -15.93 2.10
N GLU A 29 -5.63 -15.53 2.50
CA GLU A 29 -4.99 -16.00 3.72
C GLU A 29 -4.14 -14.88 4.33
N ASN A 30 -4.22 -14.71 5.65
CA ASN A 30 -3.39 -13.77 6.39
C ASN A 30 -2.48 -14.54 7.37
N PHE A 31 -1.18 -14.53 7.11
CA PHE A 31 -0.16 -15.20 7.92
C PHE A 31 0.54 -14.23 8.90
N SER A 32 0.01 -13.01 9.05
CA SER A 32 0.66 -11.96 9.84
C SER A 32 0.55 -12.15 11.36
N LYS A 33 -0.08 -13.25 11.83
CA LYS A 33 -0.20 -13.56 13.28
C LYS A 33 1.16 -13.81 13.94
N ASP A 34 2.16 -14.22 13.17
CA ASP A 34 3.51 -14.54 13.68
C ASP A 34 4.58 -13.50 13.28
N VAL A 35 4.15 -12.35 12.77
CA VAL A 35 5.05 -11.33 12.23
C VAL A 35 5.12 -10.13 13.18
N GLU A 36 6.33 -9.73 13.56
CA GLU A 36 6.58 -8.63 14.49
C GLU A 36 5.94 -7.31 14.02
N SER A 37 5.15 -6.69 14.89
CA SER A 37 4.58 -5.36 14.69
C SER A 37 4.95 -4.48 15.87
N SER A 38 5.56 -3.34 15.57
CA SER A 38 5.87 -2.28 16.54
C SER A 38 5.03 -1.04 16.23
N SER A 39 5.13 0.02 17.04
CA SER A 39 4.39 1.28 16.82
C SER A 39 4.54 1.84 15.40
N ASP A 40 5.74 1.66 14.81
CA ASP A 40 6.15 2.32 13.57
C ASP A 40 6.59 1.35 12.48
N THR A 41 6.55 0.04 12.72
CA THR A 41 6.89 -1.00 11.73
C THR A 41 5.84 -2.09 11.74
N VAL A 42 5.35 -2.44 10.56
CA VAL A 42 4.41 -3.54 10.32
C VAL A 42 5.05 -4.48 9.32
N ALA A 43 5.11 -5.75 9.65
CA ALA A 43 5.47 -6.78 8.68
C ALA A 43 4.31 -7.76 8.53
N GLU A 44 4.04 -8.18 7.30
CA GLU A 44 2.85 -8.94 6.93
C GLU A 44 3.19 -9.96 5.86
N MET A 45 2.45 -11.06 5.89
CA MET A 45 2.46 -12.06 4.83
C MET A 45 1.04 -12.48 4.55
N PHE A 46 0.64 -12.46 3.28
CA PHE A 46 -0.73 -12.78 2.88
C PHE A 46 -0.78 -13.33 1.45
N ALA A 47 -1.86 -14.02 1.12
CA ALA A 47 -2.21 -14.41 -0.24
C ALA A 47 -3.34 -13.49 -0.75
N ILE A 48 -3.21 -12.99 -1.98
CA ILE A 48 -4.12 -12.01 -2.56
C ILE A 48 -4.31 -12.22 -4.06
N GLU A 49 -5.52 -11.97 -4.54
CA GLU A 49 -5.81 -11.89 -5.98
C GLU A 49 -5.45 -10.51 -6.52
N PHE A 50 -4.55 -10.47 -7.50
CA PHE A 50 -4.31 -9.27 -8.29
C PHE A 50 -5.19 -9.31 -9.53
N MET A 51 -5.92 -8.22 -9.76
CA MET A 51 -6.76 -8.04 -10.95
C MET A 51 -6.31 -6.81 -11.73
N ALA A 52 -6.02 -6.98 -13.02
CA ALA A 52 -5.72 -5.90 -13.95
C ALA A 52 -5.97 -6.36 -15.40
N ASN A 53 -6.53 -5.48 -16.24
CA ASN A 53 -6.76 -5.73 -17.68
C ASN A 53 -7.48 -7.08 -17.96
N ASP A 54 -8.57 -7.36 -17.23
CA ASP A 54 -9.35 -8.60 -17.30
C ASP A 54 -8.60 -9.89 -16.92
N LEU A 55 -7.36 -9.77 -16.45
CA LEU A 55 -6.57 -10.87 -15.91
C LEU A 55 -6.67 -10.86 -14.38
N ALA A 56 -6.73 -12.07 -13.82
CA ALA A 56 -6.64 -12.32 -12.40
C ALA A 56 -5.53 -13.34 -12.12
N ALA A 57 -4.76 -13.12 -11.07
CA ALA A 57 -3.70 -14.03 -10.66
C ALA A 57 -3.43 -13.93 -9.16
N ASP A 58 -3.21 -15.09 -8.54
CA ASP A 58 -2.98 -15.20 -7.11
C ASP A 58 -1.50 -15.06 -6.77
N PHE A 59 -1.21 -14.17 -5.83
CA PHE A 59 0.14 -13.93 -5.34
C PHE A 59 0.21 -14.14 -3.84
N ARG A 60 1.32 -14.73 -3.41
CA ARG A 60 1.79 -14.64 -2.04
C ARG A 60 2.67 -13.42 -1.90
N VAL A 61 2.26 -12.50 -1.03
CA VAL A 61 2.97 -11.26 -0.74
C VAL A 61 3.62 -11.36 0.64
N LYS A 62 4.85 -10.88 0.73
CA LYS A 62 5.55 -10.58 1.99
C LYS A 62 5.93 -9.11 1.94
N GLN A 63 5.59 -8.34 2.95
CA GLN A 63 5.94 -6.93 2.99
C GLN A 63 6.37 -6.49 4.38
N VAL A 64 7.24 -5.48 4.41
CA VAL A 64 7.56 -4.70 5.60
C VAL A 64 7.30 -3.23 5.28
N VAL A 65 6.53 -2.59 6.14
CA VAL A 65 6.16 -1.18 6.08
C VAL A 65 6.69 -0.50 7.33
N ARG A 66 7.29 0.68 7.18
CA ARG A 66 7.80 1.46 8.32
C ARG A 66 7.57 2.94 8.12
N ARG A 67 7.20 3.66 9.19
CA ARG A 67 7.16 5.13 9.17
C ARG A 67 8.36 5.75 9.88
N TYR A 68 8.75 6.92 9.40
CA TYR A 68 9.73 7.82 10.00
C TYR A 68 9.08 9.20 10.13
N ILE A 69 9.22 9.84 11.28
CA ILE A 69 8.57 11.11 11.61
C ILE A 69 9.65 12.14 11.94
N GLU A 70 9.54 13.29 11.30
CA GLU A 70 10.32 14.52 11.52
C GLU A 70 9.33 15.65 11.88
N GLU A 71 9.84 16.84 12.20
CA GLU A 71 9.03 17.98 12.65
C GLU A 71 7.97 18.41 11.62
N ASP A 72 8.34 18.44 10.34
CA ASP A 72 7.50 18.94 9.24
C ASP A 72 7.20 17.88 8.17
N ARG A 73 7.62 16.62 8.41
CA ARG A 73 7.56 15.54 7.43
C ARG A 73 7.36 14.16 8.08
N GLN A 74 6.59 13.32 7.41
CA GLN A 74 6.55 11.88 7.63
C GLN A 74 6.95 11.16 6.35
N VAL A 75 7.69 10.07 6.48
CA VAL A 75 7.98 9.15 5.37
C VAL A 75 7.54 7.75 5.77
N VAL A 76 6.56 7.20 5.06
CA VAL A 76 6.23 5.77 5.14
C VAL A 76 6.95 5.07 4.00
N VAL A 77 7.75 4.05 4.30
CA VAL A 77 8.46 3.24 3.31
C VAL A 77 7.95 1.82 3.35
N TRP A 78 8.01 1.13 2.22
CA TRP A 78 7.76 -0.31 2.17
C TRP A 78 8.73 -1.04 1.25
N VAL A 79 8.95 -2.31 1.58
CA VAL A 79 9.59 -3.29 0.71
C VAL A 79 8.69 -4.51 0.68
N SER A 80 8.37 -4.98 -0.52
CA SER A 80 7.45 -6.09 -0.76
C SER A 80 8.03 -7.06 -1.79
N THR A 81 7.72 -8.34 -1.62
CA THR A 81 7.92 -9.38 -2.63
C THR A 81 6.60 -10.08 -2.87
N ALA A 82 6.20 -10.21 -4.14
CA ALA A 82 5.06 -10.97 -4.59
C ALA A 82 5.53 -12.14 -5.46
N SER A 83 5.10 -13.36 -5.16
CA SER A 83 5.36 -14.57 -5.95
C SER A 83 4.04 -15.24 -6.31
N ALA A 84 3.86 -15.61 -7.58
CA ALA A 84 2.65 -16.33 -8.00
C ALA A 84 2.48 -17.63 -7.20
N LEU A 85 1.23 -18.02 -6.93
CA LEU A 85 0.93 -19.31 -6.32
C LEU A 85 1.05 -20.43 -7.36
N GLU A 86 1.72 -21.53 -7.00
CA GLU A 86 1.96 -22.70 -7.87
C GLU A 86 0.67 -23.34 -8.42
N ASN A 87 -0.43 -23.24 -7.66
CA ASN A 87 -1.73 -23.80 -8.05
C ASN A 87 -2.58 -22.83 -8.89
N SER A 88 -2.09 -21.62 -9.18
CA SER A 88 -2.83 -20.68 -10.00
C SER A 88 -2.86 -21.17 -11.45
N LYS A 89 -4.03 -21.17 -12.09
CA LYS A 89 -4.17 -21.43 -13.55
C LYS A 89 -3.65 -20.27 -14.40
N SER A 90 -2.94 -19.33 -13.80
CA SER A 90 -2.47 -18.10 -14.41
C SER A 90 -1.25 -18.38 -15.30
N PRO A 91 -1.08 -17.65 -16.42
CA PRO A 91 0.16 -17.66 -17.19
C PRO A 91 1.38 -17.16 -16.39
N PHE A 92 1.17 -16.63 -15.18
CA PHE A 92 2.20 -16.02 -14.36
C PHE A 92 2.82 -16.95 -13.32
N ALA A 93 2.60 -18.27 -13.37
CA ALA A 93 3.07 -19.21 -12.36
C ALA A 93 4.59 -19.16 -12.06
N SER A 94 5.43 -18.78 -13.04
CA SER A 94 6.88 -18.60 -12.88
C SER A 94 7.32 -17.16 -12.60
N PHE A 95 6.36 -16.23 -12.44
CA PHE A 95 6.61 -14.81 -12.29
C PHE A 95 6.34 -14.33 -10.86
N GLY A 96 7.00 -13.22 -10.55
CA GLY A 96 6.79 -12.45 -9.34
C GLY A 96 7.29 -11.03 -9.54
N PHE A 97 7.25 -10.23 -8.50
CA PHE A 97 7.89 -8.93 -8.51
C PHE A 97 8.37 -8.54 -7.12
N ARG A 98 9.37 -7.67 -7.10
CA ARG A 98 9.79 -6.95 -5.90
C ARG A 98 9.37 -5.50 -6.04
N GLU A 99 8.74 -4.99 -5.01
CA GLU A 99 8.33 -3.60 -4.92
C GLU A 99 9.10 -2.93 -3.79
N LYS A 100 9.49 -1.67 -4.02
CA LYS A 100 9.91 -0.76 -2.97
C LYS A 100 9.23 0.57 -3.21
N GLY A 101 8.76 1.22 -2.17
CA GLY A 101 8.17 2.53 -2.33
C GLY A 101 8.15 3.34 -1.07
N TYR A 102 7.70 4.58 -1.23
CA TYR A 102 7.49 5.49 -0.13
C TYR A 102 6.30 6.42 -0.38
N VAL A 103 5.70 6.88 0.72
CA VAL A 103 4.81 8.03 0.76
C VAL A 103 5.43 9.08 1.66
N ILE A 104 5.59 10.29 1.13
CA ILE A 104 5.98 11.45 1.92
C ILE A 104 4.71 12.21 2.25
N SER A 105 4.49 12.55 3.52
CA SER A 105 3.54 13.58 3.96
C SER A 105 4.34 14.76 4.48
N LYS A 106 4.01 16.00 4.10
CA LYS A 106 4.73 17.19 4.56
C LYS A 106 3.84 18.42 4.68
N ARG A 107 4.23 19.34 5.55
CA ARG A 107 3.62 20.68 5.67
C ARG A 107 3.86 21.49 4.39
N VAL A 108 2.87 22.27 3.99
CA VAL A 108 3.03 23.23 2.90
C VAL A 108 3.60 24.53 3.46
N ARG A 109 4.71 25.02 2.90
CA ARG A 109 5.32 26.28 3.35
C ARG A 109 4.33 27.44 3.24
N GLY A 110 4.11 28.15 4.34
CA GLY A 110 3.19 29.28 4.42
C GLY A 110 1.70 28.91 4.50
N ARG A 111 1.36 27.62 4.64
CA ARG A 111 -0.01 27.11 4.75
C ARG A 111 -0.07 25.96 5.77
N ASP A 112 -0.19 26.31 7.05
CA ASP A 112 -0.21 25.33 8.15
C ASP A 112 -1.47 24.45 8.17
N ASP A 113 -2.52 24.92 7.53
CA ASP A 113 -3.80 24.26 7.28
C ASP A 113 -3.77 23.30 6.08
N PHE A 114 -2.63 23.23 5.36
CA PHE A 114 -2.47 22.36 4.19
C PHE A 114 -1.29 21.42 4.35
N SER A 115 -1.48 20.24 3.78
CA SER A 115 -0.46 19.21 3.66
C SER A 115 -0.36 18.72 2.22
N MET A 116 0.79 18.14 1.92
CA MET A 116 1.02 17.45 0.67
C MET A 116 1.44 16.03 1.00
N PHE A 117 0.86 15.06 0.29
CA PHE A 117 1.42 13.72 0.26
C PHE A 117 1.71 13.27 -1.17
N GLN A 118 2.76 12.49 -1.34
CA GLN A 118 3.21 11.99 -2.64
C GLN A 118 3.70 10.55 -2.50
N THR A 119 3.15 9.69 -3.33
CA THR A 119 3.51 8.27 -3.43
C THR A 119 4.51 8.07 -4.56
N CYS A 120 5.52 7.25 -4.32
CA CYS A 120 6.44 6.76 -5.35
C CYS A 120 6.74 5.28 -5.09
N CYS A 121 6.77 4.47 -6.14
CA CYS A 121 7.19 3.09 -6.06
C CYS A 121 8.10 2.73 -7.24
N LEU A 122 9.00 1.79 -6.99
CA LEU A 122 9.78 1.07 -7.96
C LEU A 122 9.35 -0.39 -7.91
N VAL A 123 8.96 -0.92 -9.06
CA VAL A 123 8.60 -2.34 -9.19
C VAL A 123 9.56 -3.01 -10.15
N SER A 124 10.10 -4.15 -9.72
CA SER A 124 11.05 -4.95 -10.48
C SER A 124 10.46 -6.35 -10.68
N PRO A 125 10.08 -6.72 -11.91
CA PRO A 125 9.69 -8.09 -12.23
C PRO A 125 10.77 -9.10 -11.81
N GLN A 126 10.34 -10.27 -11.40
CA GLN A 126 11.17 -11.42 -11.01
C GLN A 126 10.65 -12.66 -11.75
N MET A 127 11.55 -13.60 -12.03
CA MET A 127 11.22 -14.89 -12.64
C MET A 127 11.94 -15.99 -11.87
N SER A 128 11.31 -17.15 -11.72
CA SER A 128 11.93 -18.32 -11.09
C SER A 128 13.12 -18.84 -11.89
N GLU A 129 14.09 -19.44 -11.19
CA GLU A 129 15.21 -20.12 -11.82
C GLU A 129 14.69 -21.30 -12.65
N GLY A 130 15.00 -21.31 -13.95
CA GLY A 130 14.50 -22.31 -14.90
C GLY A 130 13.16 -21.97 -15.56
N GLY A 131 12.57 -20.81 -15.27
CA GLY A 131 11.40 -20.30 -15.99
C GLY A 131 11.70 -20.07 -17.48
N SER A 132 10.75 -20.41 -18.35
CA SER A 132 10.89 -20.14 -19.79
C SER A 132 10.79 -18.64 -20.05
N PHE A 133 11.82 -18.07 -20.67
CA PHE A 133 11.82 -16.66 -21.06
C PHE A 133 11.08 -16.47 -22.39
N ASP A 134 9.77 -16.27 -22.31
CA ASP A 134 8.95 -15.81 -23.44
C ASP A 134 8.72 -14.30 -23.34
N LEU A 135 9.25 -13.55 -24.31
CA LEU A 135 9.15 -12.09 -24.36
C LEU A 135 7.69 -11.60 -24.35
N SER A 136 6.78 -12.35 -24.97
CA SER A 136 5.35 -12.03 -24.98
C SER A 136 4.77 -12.09 -23.57
N THR A 137 4.98 -13.20 -22.88
CA THR A 137 4.52 -13.40 -21.49
C THR A 137 5.15 -12.39 -20.52
N VAL A 138 6.46 -12.09 -20.67
CA VAL A 138 7.14 -11.05 -19.88
C VAL A 138 6.49 -9.67 -20.09
N GLY A 139 6.17 -9.33 -21.35
CA GLY A 139 5.48 -8.09 -21.69
C GLY A 139 4.09 -8.02 -21.05
N THR A 140 3.28 -9.07 -21.20
CA THR A 140 1.95 -9.17 -20.58
C THR A 140 2.00 -9.07 -19.06
N PHE A 141 2.97 -9.73 -18.42
CA PHE A 141 3.16 -9.65 -16.98
C PHE A 141 3.55 -8.24 -16.53
N THR A 142 4.41 -7.56 -17.29
CA THR A 142 4.83 -6.19 -17.01
C THR A 142 3.64 -5.23 -17.05
N GLU A 143 2.81 -5.30 -18.10
CA GLU A 143 1.59 -4.49 -18.23
C GLU A 143 0.57 -4.81 -17.12
N PHE A 144 0.41 -6.09 -16.78
CA PHE A 144 -0.44 -6.51 -15.67
C PHE A 144 -0.01 -5.88 -14.33
N VAL A 145 1.27 -5.96 -14.00
CA VAL A 145 1.82 -5.36 -12.78
C VAL A 145 1.69 -3.85 -12.80
N LEU A 146 2.00 -3.18 -13.93
CA LEU A 146 1.84 -1.72 -14.06
C LEU A 146 0.38 -1.28 -13.84
N GLY A 147 -0.59 -1.99 -14.44
CA GLY A 147 -2.01 -1.72 -14.26
C GLY A 147 -2.45 -1.89 -12.81
N PHE A 148 -2.03 -2.98 -12.16
CA PHE A 148 -2.30 -3.25 -10.75
C PHE A 148 -1.71 -2.16 -9.83
N MET A 149 -0.46 -1.76 -10.06
CA MET A 149 0.21 -0.74 -9.26
C MET A 149 -0.46 0.63 -9.40
N PHE A 150 -0.79 1.02 -10.64
CA PHE A 150 -1.49 2.27 -10.90
C PHE A 150 -2.85 2.31 -10.18
N ALA A 151 -3.64 1.24 -10.27
CA ALA A 151 -4.92 1.13 -9.59
C ALA A 151 -4.76 1.18 -8.06
N THR A 152 -3.76 0.49 -7.50
CA THR A 152 -3.49 0.42 -6.06
C THR A 152 -3.07 1.78 -5.49
N ILE A 153 -2.19 2.51 -6.18
CA ILE A 153 -1.75 3.85 -5.76
C ILE A 153 -2.91 4.83 -5.81
N THR A 154 -3.67 4.84 -6.90
CA THR A 154 -4.84 5.71 -7.08
C THR A 154 -5.88 5.44 -5.98
N SER A 155 -6.13 4.17 -5.70
CA SER A 155 -7.08 3.77 -4.66
C SER A 155 -6.60 4.12 -3.26
N SER A 156 -5.30 3.99 -2.99
CA SER A 156 -4.71 4.40 -1.72
C SER A 156 -4.89 5.90 -1.49
N GLN A 157 -4.70 6.72 -2.53
CA GLN A 157 -4.95 8.17 -2.45
C GLN A 157 -6.41 8.46 -2.09
N GLN A 158 -7.36 7.84 -2.79
CA GLN A 158 -8.80 8.01 -2.54
C GLN A 158 -9.20 7.57 -1.12
N LEU A 159 -8.69 6.43 -0.65
CA LEU A 159 -9.00 5.91 0.70
C LEU A 159 -8.48 6.85 1.79
N ILE A 160 -7.27 7.38 1.63
CA ILE A 160 -6.69 8.35 2.57
C ILE A 160 -7.51 9.66 2.57
N GLU A 161 -7.90 10.15 1.39
CA GLU A 161 -8.73 11.35 1.27
C GLU A 161 -10.11 11.16 1.90
N ASN A 162 -10.76 10.02 1.65
CA ASN A 162 -12.04 9.68 2.25
C ASN A 162 -11.95 9.58 3.77
N MET A 163 -10.91 8.93 4.29
CA MET A 163 -10.66 8.84 5.74
C MET A 163 -10.56 10.23 6.37
N LEU A 164 -9.86 11.16 5.73
CA LEU A 164 -9.72 12.54 6.21
C LEU A 164 -11.05 13.30 6.17
N MET A 165 -11.83 13.12 5.10
CA MET A 165 -13.16 13.73 4.99
C MET A 165 -14.11 13.18 6.07
N ASP A 166 -14.17 11.87 6.27
CA ASP A 166 -15.02 11.25 7.27
C ASP A 166 -14.68 11.69 8.69
N GLN A 167 -13.38 11.79 9.02
CA GLN A 167 -12.92 12.32 10.31
C GLN A 167 -13.34 13.77 10.53
N SER A 168 -13.37 14.59 9.48
CA SER A 168 -13.81 15.98 9.58
C SER A 168 -15.32 16.12 9.83
N LEU A 169 -16.11 15.15 9.40
CA LEU A 169 -17.57 15.11 9.55
C LEU A 169 -18.02 14.55 10.90
N GLN A 170 -17.14 13.88 11.65
CA GLN A 170 -17.41 13.40 13.00
C GLN A 170 -17.05 14.49 14.03
N PRO A 171 -18.03 15.25 14.57
CA PRO A 171 -17.75 16.21 15.64
C PRO A 171 -17.17 15.47 16.84
N SER A 172 -16.14 16.06 17.45
CA SER A 172 -15.45 15.56 18.65
C SER A 172 -16.45 15.17 19.75
N ARG A 173 -16.81 13.89 19.84
CA ARG A 173 -17.40 13.33 21.06
C ARG A 173 -16.28 13.14 22.08
N ASP A 174 -15.84 14.23 22.67
CA ASP A 174 -15.44 14.29 24.09
C ASP A 174 -14.86 15.66 24.42
N LYS A 175 -15.62 16.41 25.24
CA LYS A 175 -15.15 16.98 26.52
C LYS A 175 -16.29 17.79 27.15
N SER A 176 -17.07 17.09 27.98
CA SER A 176 -17.70 17.68 29.16
C SER A 176 -17.72 16.63 30.27
N PRO A 177 -16.82 16.67 31.26
CA PRO A 177 -17.12 16.06 32.54
C PRO A 177 -18.06 17.02 33.26
N CYS A 178 -19.36 16.69 33.30
CA CYS A 178 -20.24 17.22 34.32
C CYS A 178 -20.00 16.42 35.61
N ILE A 179 -19.25 17.00 36.55
CA ILE A 179 -19.54 16.93 37.99
C ILE A 179 -19.21 18.31 38.57
#